data_AF-A0AAQ5BHM1-F1
#
_entry.id   AF-A0AAQ5BHM1-F1
#
_cell.length_a   1.000
_cell.length_b   1.000
_cell.length_c   1.000
_cell.angle_alpha   90.00
_cell.angle_beta   90.00
_cell.angle_gamma   90.00
#
_symmetry.space_group_name_H-M   'P 1'
#
loop_
_entity.id
_entity.type
_entity.pdbx_description
1 polymer ?
#
loop_
_entity_poly.entity_id
_entity_poly.type
_entity_poly.pdbx_seq_one_letter_code
_entity_poly.pdbx_strand_id
1 'polypeptide(L)'
;MVSIPEYYEGKNVLLTGATGFLGKVLLEKLLRSCPKVNSVYVLVRQKAGQTPQERVEEVLSGKLFDRLRDENPDFREKIIAINSELTQPKLALSEEDKEVIIDSTNIIFHCAATVRFNENLR
;
A
#
# COMPACT_ATOMS: atom_id res chain seq x y z
N MET A 1 25.02 12.86 -3.49
CA MET A 1 24.08 11.85 -4.00
C MET A 1 23.04 11.65 -2.90
N VAL A 2 21.75 11.74 -3.20
CA VAL A 2 20.68 11.61 -2.20
C VAL A 2 20.55 10.13 -1.83
N SER A 3 20.52 9.82 -0.53
CA SER A 3 20.30 8.47 -0.03
C SER A 3 18.83 8.04 -0.25
N ILE A 4 18.56 6.73 -0.17
CA ILE A 4 17.19 6.23 -0.33
C ILE A 4 16.23 6.88 0.69
N PRO A 5 16.50 6.93 2.00
CA PRO A 5 15.58 7.55 2.96
C PRO A 5 15.32 9.03 2.68
N GLU A 6 16.36 9.80 2.32
CA GLU A 6 16.23 11.21 1.95
C GLU A 6 15.37 11.40 0.70
N TYR A 7 15.44 10.48 -0.27
CA TYR A 7 14.59 10.55 -1.46
C TYR A 7 13.11 10.37 -1.13
N TYR A 8 12.75 9.58 -0.12
CA TYR A 8 11.35 9.34 0.26
C TYR A 8 10.81 10.30 1.34
N GLU A 9 11.66 11.16 1.91
CA GLU A 9 11.25 12.13 2.92
C GLU A 9 10.13 13.04 2.40
N GLY A 10 9.03 13.11 3.15
CA GLY A 10 7.86 13.94 2.82
C GLY A 10 7.03 13.45 1.63
N LYS A 11 7.41 12.35 0.97
CA LYS A 11 6.69 11.85 -0.21
C LYS A 11 5.53 10.95 0.15
N ASN A 12 4.52 10.95 -0.71
CA ASN A 12 3.42 9.99 -0.68
C ASN A 12 3.63 8.89 -1.72
N VAL A 13 3.37 7.66 -1.30
CA VAL A 13 3.54 6.46 -2.12
C VAL A 13 2.19 5.78 -2.34
N LEU A 14 1.84 5.50 -3.59
CA LEU A 14 0.71 4.63 -3.92
C LEU A 14 1.22 3.19 -4.12
N LEU A 15 0.70 2.26 -3.35
CA LEU A 15 1.05 0.84 -3.41
C LEU A 15 -0.18 0.00 -3.77
N THR A 16 -0.08 -0.72 -4.89
CA THR A 16 -1.04 -1.79 -5.22
C THR A 16 -0.51 -3.14 -4.74
N GLY A 17 -1.40 -4.04 -4.36
CA GLY A 17 -1.01 -5.41 -4.02
C GLY A 17 -0.34 -5.55 -2.65
N ALA A 18 -0.52 -4.59 -1.74
CA ALA A 18 0.06 -4.63 -0.40
C ALA A 18 -0.37 -5.84 0.44
N THR A 19 -1.53 -6.43 0.16
CA THR A 19 -1.98 -7.67 0.81
C THR A 19 -1.32 -8.93 0.24
N GLY A 20 -0.60 -8.82 -0.88
CA GLY A 20 0.11 -9.91 -1.53
C GLY A 20 1.46 -10.20 -0.90
N PHE A 21 2.13 -11.25 -1.35
CA PHE A 21 3.40 -11.70 -0.78
C PHE A 21 4.52 -10.64 -0.88
N LEU A 22 4.77 -10.11 -2.07
CA LEU A 22 5.80 -9.08 -2.28
C LEU A 22 5.37 -7.72 -1.73
N GLY A 23 4.11 -7.34 -1.93
CA GLY A 23 3.61 -6.02 -1.55
C GLY A 23 3.71 -5.73 -0.06
N LYS A 24 3.41 -6.70 0.82
CA LYS A 24 3.57 -6.52 2.27
C LYS A 24 5.02 -6.36 2.71
N VAL A 25 5.95 -7.04 2.04
CA VAL A 25 7.39 -6.92 2.29
C VAL A 25 7.88 -5.54 1.86
N LEU A 26 7.42 -5.05 0.71
CA LEU A 26 7.72 -3.70 0.25
C LEU A 26 7.16 -2.64 1.21
N LEU A 27 5.91 -2.78 1.65
CA LEU A 27 5.28 -1.89 2.62
C LEU A 27 6.08 -1.82 3.93
N GLU A 28 6.41 -2.97 4.51
CA GLU A 28 7.25 -3.07 5.72
C GLU A 28 8.60 -2.40 5.51
N LYS A 29 9.28 -2.75 4.43
CA LYS A 29 10.65 -2.28 4.16
C LYS A 29 10.69 -0.77 3.95
N LEU A 30 9.70 -0.22 3.23
CA LEU A 30 9.56 1.21 2.98
C LEU A 30 9.36 1.96 4.30
N LEU A 31 8.38 1.55 5.11
CA LEU A 31 8.06 2.21 6.38
C LEU A 31 9.20 2.10 7.39
N ARG A 32 9.92 0.97 7.44
CA ARG A 32 11.05 0.79 8.34
C ARG A 32 12.29 1.55 7.90
N SER A 33 12.61 1.53 6.61
CA SER A 33 13.87 2.10 6.10
C SER A 33 13.74 3.58 5.74
N CYS A 34 12.53 4.05 5.48
CA CYS A 34 12.21 5.43 5.13
C CYS A 34 11.15 5.97 6.10
N PRO A 35 11.47 6.08 7.41
CA PRO A 35 10.47 6.46 8.42
C PRO A 35 9.91 7.87 8.21
N LYS A 36 10.55 8.72 7.38
CA LYS A 36 10.06 10.05 7.04
C LYS A 36 9.18 10.11 5.78
N VAL A 37 8.80 8.98 5.20
CA VAL A 37 7.73 8.94 4.19
C VAL A 37 6.45 9.54 4.79
N ASN A 38 5.74 10.38 4.04
CA ASN A 38 4.57 11.08 4.56
C ASN A 38 3.37 10.14 4.67
N SER A 39 2.98 9.51 3.57
CA SER A 39 1.87 8.55 3.57
C SER A 39 2.09 7.44 2.54
N VAL A 40 1.51 6.27 2.80
CA VAL A 40 1.43 5.15 1.88
C VAL A 40 -0.04 4.84 1.63
N TYR A 41 -0.54 5.25 0.48
CA TYR A 41 -1.87 4.90 -0.01
C TYR A 41 -1.85 3.45 -0.49
N VAL A 42 -2.66 2.60 0.12
CA VAL A 42 -2.70 1.17 -0.19
C VAL A 42 -4.01 0.86 -0.88
N LEU A 43 -3.95 0.44 -2.15
CA LEU A 43 -5.13 0.00 -2.89
C LEU A 43 -5.49 -1.43 -2.49
N VAL A 44 -6.69 -1.59 -1.94
CA VAL A 44 -7.20 -2.88 -1.45
C VAL A 44 -8.52 -3.19 -2.14
N ARG A 45 -8.67 -4.43 -2.61
CA ARG A 45 -9.96 -4.90 -3.13
C ARG A 45 -10.99 -4.96 -2.01
N GLN A 46 -12.26 -4.76 -2.34
CA GLN A 46 -13.33 -5.01 -1.39
C GLN A 46 -13.41 -6.51 -1.03
N LYS A 47 -13.78 -6.83 0.21
CA LYS A 47 -14.12 -8.19 0.64
C LYS A 47 -15.40 -8.10 1.47
N ALA A 48 -16.37 -8.97 1.19
CA ALA A 48 -17.65 -8.94 1.90
C ALA A 48 -17.42 -9.06 3.42
N GLY A 49 -18.02 -8.16 4.18
CA GLY A 49 -17.91 -8.13 5.64
C GLY A 49 -16.58 -7.59 6.19
N GLN A 50 -15.72 -6.99 5.36
CA GLN A 50 -14.49 -6.32 5.82
C GLN A 50 -14.29 -4.99 5.10
N THR A 51 -13.99 -3.95 5.89
CA THR A 51 -13.52 -2.66 5.40
C THR A 51 -12.09 -2.76 4.83
N PRO A 52 -11.67 -1.84 3.94
CA PRO A 52 -10.29 -1.79 3.46
C PRO A 52 -9.27 -1.69 4.59
N GLN A 53 -9.58 -0.91 5.63
CA GLN A 53 -8.75 -0.72 6.82
C GLN A 53 -8.58 -2.03 7.59
N GLU A 54 -9.67 -2.77 7.87
CA GLU A 54 -9.58 -4.07 8.54
C GLU A 54 -8.71 -5.07 7.76
N ARG A 55 -8.81 -5.06 6.42
CA ARG A 55 -7.95 -5.91 5.58
C ARG A 55 -6.47 -5.54 5.68
N VAL A 56 -6.15 -4.25 5.80
CA VAL A 56 -4.76 -3.80 6.01
C VAL A 56 -4.29 -4.20 7.40
N GLU A 57 -5.09 -3.98 8.44
CA GLU A 57 -4.73 -4.36 9.82
C GLU A 57 -4.45 -5.85 9.97
N GLU A 58 -5.23 -6.71 9.29
CA GLU A 58 -4.96 -8.15 9.23
C GLU A 58 -3.54 -8.45 8.70
N VAL A 59 -3.12 -7.76 7.64
CA VAL A 59 -1.75 -7.88 7.09
C VAL A 59 -0.71 -7.37 8.10
N LEU A 60 -0.96 -6.20 8.70
CA LEU A 60 -0.05 -5.56 9.65
C LEU A 60 0.09 -6.36 10.95
N SER A 61 -0.90 -7.16 11.35
CA SER A 61 -0.84 -8.03 12.53
C SER A 61 0.21 -9.15 12.41
N GLY A 62 0.65 -9.48 11.19
CA GLY A 62 1.59 -10.57 10.96
C GLY A 62 3.01 -10.30 11.49
N LYS A 63 3.75 -11.38 11.76
CA LYS A 63 5.12 -11.35 12.29
C LYS A 63 6.13 -10.54 11.46
N LEU A 64 5.87 -10.39 10.16
CA LEU A 64 6.70 -9.56 9.27
C LEU A 64 6.87 -8.14 9.81
N PHE A 65 5.84 -7.60 10.45
CA PHE A 65 5.81 -6.23 10.96
C PHE A 65 6.26 -6.10 12.42
N ASP A 66 6.71 -7.18 13.08
CA ASP A 66 7.15 -7.14 14.49
C ASP A 66 8.32 -6.16 14.67
N ARG A 67 9.34 -6.28 13.81
CA ARG A 67 10.48 -5.36 13.84
C ARG A 67 10.09 -3.90 13.57
N LEU A 68 9.18 -3.67 12.62
CA LEU A 68 8.69 -2.33 12.32
C LEU A 68 7.90 -1.76 13.51
N ARG A 69 7.08 -2.57 14.18
CA ARG A 69 6.38 -2.19 15.42
C ARG A 69 7.35 -1.75 16.51
N ASP A 70 8.46 -2.48 16.69
CA ASP A 70 9.45 -2.17 17.71
C ASP A 70 10.24 -0.90 17.37
N GLU A 71 10.63 -0.72 16.10
CA GLU A 71 11.46 0.41 15.65
C GLU A 71 10.64 1.70 15.42
N ASN A 72 9.38 1.60 14.99
CA ASN A 72 8.51 2.74 14.66
C ASN A 72 7.04 2.46 15.04
N PRO A 73 6.65 2.51 16.31
CA PRO A 73 5.31 2.11 16.77
C PRO A 73 4.14 2.80 16.03
N ASP A 74 4.31 4.06 15.65
CA ASP A 74 3.29 4.90 15.03
C ASP A 74 3.21 4.75 13.50
N PHE A 75 3.91 3.78 12.91
CA PHE A 75 3.95 3.60 11.44
C PHE A 75 2.56 3.46 10.80
N ARG A 76 1.58 2.98 11.57
CA ARG A 76 0.19 2.76 11.12
C ARG A 76 -0.48 4.04 10.67
N GLU A 77 -0.19 5.17 11.30
CA GLU A 77 -0.78 6.47 10.98
C GLU A 77 -0.45 6.93 9.55
N LYS A 78 0.62 6.37 8.97
CA LYS A 78 1.05 6.68 7.60
C LYS A 78 0.34 5.84 6.55
N ILE A 79 -0.45 4.84 6.93
CA ILE A 79 -1.07 3.92 5.98
C ILE A 79 -2.53 4.30 5.76
N ILE A 80 -2.86 4.63 4.51
CA ILE A 80 -4.22 5.02 4.12
C ILE A 80 -4.77 3.95 3.19
N ALA A 81 -5.68 3.13 3.69
CA ALA A 81 -6.33 2.08 2.90
C ALA A 81 -7.43 2.67 2.02
N ILE A 82 -7.35 2.43 0.72
CA ILE A 82 -8.32 2.91 -0.27
C ILE A 82 -8.94 1.71 -0.98
N ASN A 83 -10.26 1.70 -1.07
CA ASN A 83 -10.98 0.67 -1.80
C ASN A 83 -10.74 0.81 -3.31
N SER A 84 -10.35 -0.28 -3.97
CA SER A 84 -10.08 -0.26 -5.40
C SER A 84 -10.18 -1.65 -6.03
N GLU A 85 -10.71 -1.71 -7.24
CA GLU A 85 -10.68 -2.89 -8.10
C GLU A 85 -9.98 -2.56 -9.42
N LEU A 86 -8.76 -3.08 -9.58
CA LEU A 86 -7.87 -2.73 -10.69
C LEU A 86 -8.40 -3.16 -12.05
N THR A 87 -9.28 -4.16 -12.09
CA THR A 87 -9.89 -4.66 -13.33
C THR A 87 -11.07 -3.82 -13.81
N GLN A 88 -11.55 -2.89 -12.98
CA GLN A 88 -12.68 -2.01 -13.31
C GLN A 88 -12.20 -0.67 -13.88
N PRO A 89 -13.05 0.01 -14.69
CA PRO A 89 -12.77 1.36 -15.15
C PRO A 89 -12.43 2.29 -13.99
N LYS A 90 -11.45 3.16 -14.19
CA LYS A 90 -10.94 4.10 -13.17
C LYS A 90 -10.58 3.43 -11.83
N LEU A 91 -10.21 2.14 -11.86
CA LEU A 91 -9.82 1.34 -10.69
C LEU A 91 -10.92 1.21 -9.62
N ALA A 92 -12.19 1.45 -9.99
CA ALA A 92 -13.34 1.53 -9.07
C ALA A 92 -13.14 2.46 -7.86
N LEU A 93 -12.36 3.53 -8.02
CA LEU A 93 -12.17 4.54 -6.99
C LEU A 93 -13.43 5.42 -6.83
N SER A 94 -13.67 5.91 -5.62
CA SER A 94 -14.55 7.07 -5.44
C SER A 94 -13.92 8.29 -6.12
N GLU A 95 -14.72 9.29 -6.51
CA GLU A 95 -14.15 10.50 -7.11
C GLU A 95 -13.28 11.27 -6.10
N GLU A 96 -13.64 11.23 -4.80
CA GLU A 96 -12.84 11.80 -3.69
C GLU A 96 -11.46 11.12 -3.56
N ASP A 97 -11.42 9.78 -3.47
CA ASP A 97 -10.15 9.04 -3.39
C ASP A 97 -9.29 9.25 -4.64
N LYS A 98 -9.93 9.33 -5.81
CA LYS A 98 -9.26 9.55 -7.08
C LYS A 98 -8.58 10.93 -7.11
N GLU A 99 -9.26 11.99 -6.67
CA GLU A 99 -8.68 13.33 -6.56
C GLU A 99 -7.48 13.33 -5.60
N VAL A 100 -7.65 12.75 -4.41
CA VAL A 100 -6.56 12.63 -3.42
C VAL A 100 -5.34 11.91 -4.01
N ILE A 101 -5.55 10.77 -4.68
CA ILE A 101 -4.45 10.01 -5.28
C ILE A 101 -3.75 10.81 -6.38
N ILE A 102 -4.49 11.48 -7.26
CA ILE A 102 -3.93 12.27 -8.36
C ILE A 102 -3.08 13.42 -7.83
N ASP A 103 -3.59 14.15 -6.84
CA ASP A 103 -2.95 15.38 -6.35
C ASP A 103 -1.78 15.10 -5.38
N SER A 104 -1.87 14.01 -4.62
CA SER A 104 -0.95 13.75 -3.51
C SER A 104 0.18 12.79 -3.86
N THR A 105 -0.01 11.87 -4.82
CA THR A 105 0.94 10.78 -5.07
C THR A 105 2.22 11.27 -5.74
N ASN A 106 3.39 10.93 -5.16
CA ASN A 106 4.68 11.20 -5.80
C ASN A 106 5.27 9.97 -6.48
N ILE A 107 5.00 8.76 -5.93
CA ILE A 107 5.64 7.51 -6.36
C ILE A 107 4.59 6.41 -6.40
N ILE A 108 4.62 5.57 -7.44
CA ILE A 108 3.72 4.42 -7.59
C ILE A 108 4.52 3.13 -7.60
N PHE A 109 4.14 2.20 -6.72
CA PHE A 109 4.55 0.80 -6.79
C PHE A 109 3.37 -0.08 -7.21
N HIS A 110 3.46 -0.64 -8.41
CA HIS A 110 2.47 -1.57 -8.92
C HIS A 110 2.90 -3.03 -8.68
N CYS A 111 2.49 -3.60 -7.54
CA CYS A 111 2.79 -5.00 -7.18
C CYS A 111 1.57 -5.92 -7.26
N ALA A 112 0.38 -5.41 -7.59
CA ALA A 112 -0.79 -6.24 -7.78
C ALA A 112 -0.71 -7.03 -9.09
N ALA A 113 -0.94 -8.33 -9.01
CA ALA A 113 -1.04 -9.22 -10.17
C ALA A 113 -1.97 -10.38 -9.84
N THR A 114 -2.50 -11.03 -10.88
CA THR A 114 -3.02 -12.39 -10.73
C THR A 114 -1.82 -13.35 -10.61
N VAL A 115 -1.88 -14.26 -9.65
CA VAL A 115 -0.89 -15.35 -9.48
C VAL A 115 -1.51 -16.70 -9.84
N ARG A 116 -2.57 -16.68 -10.65
CA ARG A 116 -3.19 -17.89 -11.19
C ARG A 116 -2.44 -18.31 -12.45
N PHE A 117 -1.57 -19.29 -12.31
CA PHE A 117 -0.74 -19.80 -13.41
C PHE A 117 -1.51 -20.61 -14.47
N ASN A 118 -2.80 -20.87 -14.23
CA ASN A 118 -3.69 -21.62 -15.10
C ASN A 118 -4.76 -20.75 -15.79
N GLU A 119 -4.59 -19.42 -15.80
CA GLU A 119 -5.45 -18.54 -16.59
C GLU A 119 -5.11 -18.60 -18.08
N ASN A 120 -6.13 -18.48 -18.92
CA ASN A 120 -5.93 -18.31 -20.36
C ASN A 120 -5.31 -16.93 -20.61
N LEU A 121 -4.19 -16.89 -21.34
CA LEU A 121 -3.64 -15.64 -21.85
C LEU A 121 -4.66 -15.02 -22.83
N ARG A 122 -4.95 -13.74 -22.65
CA ARG A 122 -5.81 -12.95 -23.55
C ARG A 122 -4.96 -12.12 -24.50
#